data_AF-A0A964R0G5-F1
#
_entry.id   AF-A0A964R0G5-F1
#
_cell.length_a   1.000
_cell.length_b   1.000
_cell.length_c   1.000
_cell.angle_alpha   90.00
_cell.angle_beta   90.00
_cell.angle_gamma   90.00
#
_symmetry.space_group_name_H-M   'P 1'
#
loop_
_entity.id
_entity.type
_entity.pdbx_description
1 polymer ?
#
loop_
_entity_poly.entity_id
_entity_poly.type
_entity_poly.pdbx_seq_one_letter_code
_entity_poly.pdbx_strand_id
1 'polypeptide(L)'
;MQKAANSIPCVKEFRAMFPSAKVGVFSDNFKKGTTSAQIADVVYDRYLITLTVGFEVNPRTLEMISYNPPSITLLENISISGSSDGPHLKHGENFKISPEQWRVVVEAGGQFSAAGIDVRTNEPVVGIEKLKAYLRRSPDQ
;
A
#
# COMPACT_ATOMS: atom_id res chain seq x y z
N MET A 1 4.67 5.44 -17.14
CA MET A 1 4.69 5.79 -15.70
C MET A 1 4.72 4.56 -14.79
N GLN A 2 3.91 3.51 -15.02
CA GLN A 2 3.94 2.31 -14.18
C GLN A 2 5.28 1.56 -14.16
N LYS A 3 6.02 1.54 -15.29
CA LYS A 3 7.40 1.03 -15.32
C LYS A 3 8.34 1.81 -14.38
N ALA A 4 8.21 3.14 -14.33
CA ALA A 4 9.00 4.00 -13.45
C ALA A 4 8.65 3.77 -11.97
N ALA A 5 7.35 3.71 -11.63
CA ALA A 5 6.90 3.36 -10.27
C ALA A 5 7.45 2.00 -9.80
N ASN A 6 7.39 0.98 -10.65
CA ASN A 6 7.94 -0.35 -10.33
C ASN A 6 9.46 -0.39 -10.19
N SER A 7 10.16 0.68 -10.57
CA SER A 7 11.62 0.77 -10.43
C SER A 7 12.05 1.30 -9.05
N ILE A 8 11.14 1.96 -8.32
CA ILE A 8 11.38 2.54 -6.99
C ILE A 8 11.70 1.41 -5.98
N PRO A 9 12.78 1.50 -5.18
CA PRO A 9 13.19 0.43 -4.26
C PRO A 9 12.09 -0.02 -3.28
N CYS A 10 11.44 0.91 -2.58
CA CYS A 10 10.40 0.56 -1.61
C CYS A 10 9.16 -0.10 -2.26
N VAL A 11 8.86 0.22 -3.52
CA VAL A 11 7.83 -0.45 -4.31
C VAL A 11 8.21 -1.89 -4.61
N LYS A 12 9.48 -2.14 -4.96
CA LYS A 12 9.99 -3.51 -5.21
C LYS A 12 9.96 -4.36 -3.96
N GLU A 13 10.42 -3.81 -2.83
CA GLU A 13 10.38 -4.48 -1.52
C GLU A 13 8.95 -4.86 -1.13
N PHE A 14 8.01 -3.91 -1.27
CA PHE A 14 6.61 -4.17 -0.99
C PHE A 14 6.06 -5.33 -1.82
N ARG A 15 6.35 -5.34 -3.14
CA ARG A 15 5.89 -6.41 -4.04
C ARG A 15 6.57 -7.75 -3.79
N ALA A 16 7.80 -7.74 -3.28
CA ALA A 16 8.47 -8.97 -2.89
C ALA A 16 7.78 -9.63 -1.68
N MET A 17 7.32 -8.82 -0.73
CA MET A 17 6.55 -9.30 0.43
C MET A 17 5.09 -9.60 0.11
N PHE A 18 4.48 -8.82 -0.78
CA PHE A 18 3.07 -8.93 -1.16
C PHE A 18 2.94 -9.06 -2.68
N PRO A 19 3.21 -10.26 -3.27
CA PRO A 19 3.25 -10.44 -4.72
C PRO A 19 1.91 -10.19 -5.42
N SER A 20 0.79 -10.30 -4.69
CA SER A 20 -0.55 -10.02 -5.17
C SER A 20 -0.91 -8.53 -5.25
N ALA A 21 -0.11 -7.67 -4.61
CA ALA A 21 -0.40 -6.24 -4.53
C ALA A 21 -0.31 -5.58 -5.91
N LYS A 22 -1.28 -4.72 -6.21
CA LYS A 22 -1.32 -3.95 -7.45
C LYS A 22 -0.79 -2.54 -7.22
N VAL A 23 -0.06 -2.03 -8.21
CA VAL A 23 0.48 -0.66 -8.21
C VAL A 23 -0.46 0.24 -9.00
N GLY A 24 -1.22 1.08 -8.29
CA GLY A 24 -1.94 2.21 -8.89
C GLY A 24 -0.98 3.38 -9.09
N VAL A 25 -1.12 4.09 -10.21
CA VAL A 25 -0.29 5.26 -10.52
C VAL A 25 -1.17 6.44 -10.89
N PHE A 26 -1.04 7.52 -10.12
CA PHE A 26 -1.89 8.71 -10.17
C PHE A 26 -1.04 9.90 -10.56
N SER A 27 -1.49 10.69 -11.53
CA SER A 27 -0.86 11.97 -11.83
C SER A 27 -1.79 13.07 -11.35
N ASP A 28 -1.32 13.90 -10.42
CA ASP A 28 -2.07 15.07 -10.02
C ASP A 28 -1.87 16.15 -11.07
N ASN A 29 -2.91 16.46 -11.84
CA ASN A 29 -2.89 17.49 -12.86
C ASN A 29 -2.68 18.90 -12.27
N PHE A 30 -2.86 19.08 -10.96
CA PHE A 30 -2.71 20.37 -10.28
C PHE A 30 -1.27 20.69 -9.83
N LYS A 31 -0.38 19.69 -9.80
CA LYS A 31 1.06 19.89 -9.55
C LYS A 31 1.87 19.36 -10.74
N LYS A 32 2.26 20.28 -11.61
CA LYS A 32 3.08 19.98 -12.80
C LYS A 32 4.34 19.20 -12.36
N GLY A 33 4.40 17.92 -12.73
CA GLY A 33 5.56 17.05 -12.51
C GLY A 33 5.45 16.02 -11.38
N THR A 34 4.39 16.02 -10.56
CA THR A 34 4.27 15.06 -9.44
C THR A 34 3.32 13.92 -9.77
N THR A 35 3.87 12.74 -10.05
CA THR A 35 3.13 11.47 -10.13
C THR A 35 3.24 10.76 -8.78
N SER A 36 2.22 10.03 -8.36
CA SER A 36 2.22 9.22 -7.15
C SER A 36 1.95 7.76 -7.50
N ALA A 37 2.65 6.84 -6.87
CA ALA A 37 2.31 5.43 -6.88
C ALA A 37 1.68 5.07 -5.54
N GLN A 38 0.57 4.35 -5.58
CA GLN A 38 -0.03 3.73 -4.41
C GLN A 38 -0.08 2.21 -4.61
N ILE A 39 0.27 1.48 -3.56
CA ILE A 39 0.27 0.02 -3.53
C ILE A 39 -0.38 -0.40 -2.24
N ALA A 40 -1.33 -1.32 -2.31
CA ALA A 40 -2.01 -1.82 -1.14
C ALA A 40 -2.21 -3.33 -1.20
N ASP A 41 -2.23 -3.96 -0.03
CA ASP A 41 -2.65 -5.35 0.15
C ASP A 41 -3.27 -5.56 1.53
N VAL A 42 -3.88 -6.72 1.73
CA VAL A 42 -4.39 -7.16 3.02
C VAL A 42 -3.38 -8.07 3.70
N VAL A 43 -3.07 -7.79 4.96
CA VAL A 43 -2.22 -8.63 5.82
C VAL A 43 -2.96 -9.13 7.04
N TYR A 44 -2.66 -10.37 7.42
CA TYR A 44 -3.30 -11.08 8.53
C TYR A 44 -4.83 -11.10 8.51
N ASP A 45 -5.42 -11.03 7.32
CA ASP A 45 -6.87 -11.02 7.11
C ASP A 45 -7.63 -9.96 7.92
N ARG A 46 -6.94 -8.88 8.29
CA ARG A 46 -7.45 -7.82 9.15
C ARG A 46 -6.98 -6.44 8.75
N TYR A 47 -5.71 -6.30 8.35
CA TYR A 47 -5.13 -4.98 8.14
C TYR A 47 -4.99 -4.68 6.65
N LEU A 48 -5.31 -3.45 6.27
CA LEU A 48 -4.95 -2.88 4.96
C LEU A 48 -3.60 -2.19 5.11
N ILE A 49 -2.58 -2.72 4.46
CA ILE A 49 -1.29 -2.03 4.33
C ILE A 49 -1.28 -1.23 3.04
N THR A 50 -0.86 0.04 3.12
CA THR A 50 -0.75 0.94 1.98
C THR A 50 0.62 1.61 1.96
N LEU A 51 1.30 1.56 0.82
CA LEU A 51 2.49 2.35 0.51
C LEU A 51 2.13 3.40 -0.53
N THR A 52 2.41 4.66 -0.23
CA THR A 52 2.30 5.77 -1.18
C THR A 52 3.66 6.42 -1.38
N VAL A 53 4.05 6.66 -2.63
CA VAL A 53 5.31 7.36 -2.96
C VAL A 53 5.08 8.33 -4.10
N GLY A 54 5.45 9.59 -3.89
CA GLY A 54 5.50 10.60 -4.95
C GLY A 54 6.80 10.46 -5.75
N PHE A 55 6.75 10.65 -7.07
CA PHE A 55 7.90 10.59 -7.95
C PHE A 55 7.74 11.53 -9.16
N GLU A 56 8.87 11.94 -9.69
CA GLU A 56 8.94 12.79 -10.88
C GLU A 56 9.46 11.97 -12.06
N VAL A 57 8.87 12.18 -13.22
CA VAL A 57 9.31 11.56 -14.47
C VAL A 57 9.66 12.62 -15.51
N ASN A 58 10.66 12.32 -16.33
CA ASN A 58 10.95 13.13 -17.50
C ASN A 58 9.77 13.01 -18.49
N PRO A 59 9.13 14.11 -18.91
CA PRO A 59 7.94 14.04 -19.75
C PRO A 59 8.24 13.53 -21.18
N ARG A 60 9.51 13.54 -21.61
CA ARG A 60 9.91 13.05 -22.94
C ARG A 60 10.36 11.59 -22.91
N THR A 61 11.18 11.21 -21.93
CA THR A 61 11.75 9.84 -21.86
C THR A 61 10.93 8.90 -20.97
N LEU A 62 10.03 9.45 -20.13
CA LEU A 62 9.27 8.74 -19.09
C LEU A 62 10.14 8.02 -18.06
N GLU A 63 11.42 8.37 -17.99
CA GLU A 63 12.36 7.90 -16.99
C GLU A 63 12.16 8.65 -15.67
N MET A 64 12.39 7.96 -14.56
CA MET A 64 12.29 8.55 -13.23
C MET A 64 13.45 9.53 -13.00
N ILE A 65 13.14 10.74 -12.55
CA ILE A 65 14.12 11.77 -12.17
C ILE A 65 14.41 11.67 -10.68
N SER A 66 13.36 11.59 -9.87
CA SER A 66 13.43 11.63 -8.41
C SER A 66 12.21 10.94 -7.80
N TYR A 67 12.28 10.58 -6.53
CA TYR A 67 11.13 10.14 -5.74
C TYR A 67 11.24 10.64 -4.29
N ASN A 68 10.09 10.88 -3.68
CA ASN A 68 9.94 11.34 -2.31
C ASN A 68 10.08 10.16 -1.33
N PRO A 69 10.38 10.41 -0.05
CA PRO A 69 10.24 9.40 0.98
C PRO A 69 8.82 8.77 0.96
N PRO A 70 8.70 7.44 1.07
CA PRO A 70 7.40 6.78 1.05
C PRO A 70 6.63 7.07 2.35
N SER A 71 5.31 7.12 2.23
CA SER A 71 4.39 7.06 3.36
C SER A 71 3.77 5.67 3.41
N ILE A 72 3.95 4.99 4.54
CA ILE A 72 3.44 3.63 4.75
C ILE A 72 2.47 3.64 5.93
N THR A 73 1.29 3.07 5.71
CA THR A 73 0.26 2.95 6.74
C THR A 73 -0.25 1.53 6.86
N LEU A 74 -0.51 1.09 8.08
CA LEU A 74 -1.20 -0.16 8.38
C LEU A 74 -2.50 0.18 9.11
N LEU A 75 -3.62 -0.06 8.44
CA LEU A 75 -4.94 0.31 8.92
C LEU A 75 -5.73 -0.93 9.30
N GLU A 76 -6.15 -1.01 10.56
CA GLU A 76 -6.99 -2.09 11.04
C GLU A 76 -8.40 -1.99 10.45
N ASN A 77 -8.93 -3.09 9.93
CA ASN A 77 -10.35 -3.23 9.66
C ASN A 77 -11.02 -3.88 10.88
N ILE A 78 -12.04 -3.25 11.43
CA ILE A 78 -12.86 -3.80 12.51
C ILE A 78 -14.03 -4.60 11.94
N SER A 79 -14.63 -4.10 10.87
CA SER A 79 -15.74 -4.78 10.20
C SER A 79 -15.81 -4.39 8.73
N ILE A 80 -16.23 -5.34 7.91
CA ILE A 80 -16.41 -5.15 6.47
C ILE A 80 -17.86 -5.47 6.14
N SER A 81 -18.64 -4.42 5.89
CA SER A 81 -19.96 -4.55 5.26
C SER A 81 -19.82 -4.29 3.77
N GLY A 82 -20.86 -4.54 2.97
CA GLY A 82 -20.79 -4.26 1.55
C GLY A 82 -22.14 -4.24 0.88
N SER A 83 -22.26 -3.38 -0.13
CA SER A 83 -23.36 -3.27 -1.08
C SER A 83 -22.85 -3.56 -2.50
N SER A 84 -23.66 -3.29 -3.53
CA SER A 84 -23.29 -3.35 -4.95
C SER A 84 -22.09 -2.47 -5.32
N ASP A 85 -21.80 -1.44 -4.54
CA ASP A 85 -20.88 -0.35 -4.93
C ASP A 85 -19.46 -0.52 -4.36
N GLY A 86 -19.27 -1.50 -3.48
CA GLY A 86 -17.98 -1.81 -2.86
C GLY A 86 -18.07 -2.18 -1.38
N PRO A 87 -16.93 -2.60 -0.78
CA PRO A 87 -16.86 -2.86 0.65
C PRO A 87 -16.91 -1.53 1.43
N HIS A 88 -17.78 -1.47 2.43
CA HIS A 88 -17.80 -0.43 3.45
C HIS A 88 -16.97 -0.90 4.63
N LEU A 89 -15.94 -0.14 4.97
CA LEU A 89 -14.95 -0.50 5.97
C LEU A 89 -15.17 0.33 7.23
N LYS A 90 -15.22 -0.33 8.39
CA LYS A 90 -15.03 0.34 9.68
C LYS A 90 -13.59 0.13 10.11
N HIS A 91 -12.90 1.22 10.40
CA HIS A 91 -11.50 1.19 10.78
C HIS A 91 -11.27 1.28 12.27
N GLY A 92 -10.20 0.65 12.73
CA GLY A 92 -9.69 0.74 14.10
C GLY A 92 -8.40 1.53 14.13
N GLU A 93 -7.35 0.89 14.65
CA GLU A 93 -6.04 1.51 14.75
C GLU A 93 -5.42 1.82 13.38
N ASN A 94 -4.70 2.93 13.31
CA ASN A 94 -3.95 3.35 12.13
C ASN A 94 -2.50 3.60 12.51
N PHE A 95 -1.62 2.70 12.08
CA PHE A 95 -0.20 2.81 12.31
C PHE A 95 0.47 3.52 11.13
N LYS A 96 1.15 4.62 11.41
CA LYS A 96 2.10 5.21 10.47
C LYS A 96 3.45 4.54 10.66
N ILE A 97 3.98 3.95 9.60
CA ILE A 97 5.22 3.19 9.64
C ILE A 97 6.34 4.10 9.12
N SER A 98 7.30 4.40 9.99
CA SER A 98 8.51 5.14 9.60
C SER A 98 9.40 4.33 8.66
N PRO A 99 10.30 4.97 7.89
CA PRO A 99 11.27 4.25 7.06
C PRO A 99 12.12 3.24 7.84
N GLU A 100 12.53 3.57 9.07
CA GLU A 100 13.31 2.69 9.94
C GLU A 100 12.50 1.46 10.36
N GLN A 101 11.24 1.65 10.75
CA GLN A 101 10.34 0.55 11.07
C GLN A 101 10.08 -0.33 9.85
N TRP A 102 9.87 0.27 8.67
CA TRP A 102 9.66 -0.49 7.45
C TRP A 102 10.83 -1.40 7.11
N ARG A 103 12.07 -0.88 7.24
CA ARG A 103 13.27 -1.70 7.04
C ARG A 103 13.29 -2.91 7.97
N VAL A 104 12.97 -2.73 9.26
CA VAL A 104 12.89 -3.83 10.23
C VAL A 104 11.80 -4.84 9.84
N VAL A 105 10.64 -4.38 9.38
CA VAL A 105 9.57 -5.26 8.88
C VAL A 105 10.04 -6.08 7.68
N VAL A 106 10.72 -5.44 6.72
CA VAL A 106 11.26 -6.11 5.53
C VAL A 106 12.30 -7.17 5.91
N GLU A 107 13.26 -6.81 6.78
CA GLU A 107 14.30 -7.72 7.28
C GLU A 107 13.70 -8.91 8.05
N ALA A 108 12.60 -8.69 8.78
CA ALA A 108 11.88 -9.72 9.51
C ALA A 108 10.85 -10.49 8.64
N GLY A 109 10.84 -10.29 7.32
CA GLY A 109 9.96 -11.03 6.40
C GLY A 109 8.48 -10.68 6.55
N GLY A 110 8.16 -9.43 6.87
CA GLY A 110 6.79 -8.95 7.02
C GLY A 110 6.24 -9.02 8.45
N GLN A 111 7.06 -9.31 9.47
CA GLN A 111 6.64 -9.35 10.87
C GLN A 111 6.62 -7.95 11.49
N PHE A 112 5.42 -7.37 11.63
CA PHE A 112 5.24 -6.00 12.16
C PHE A 112 5.63 -5.86 13.63
N SER A 113 5.50 -6.93 14.42
CA SER A 113 5.91 -6.95 15.83
C SER A 113 7.41 -6.72 16.01
N ALA A 114 8.25 -7.10 15.04
CA ALA A 114 9.69 -6.82 15.06
C ALA A 114 10.00 -5.31 15.04
N ALA A 115 9.11 -4.50 14.46
CA ALA A 115 9.20 -3.04 14.43
C ALA A 115 8.44 -2.36 15.58
N GLY A 116 8.01 -3.13 16.59
CA GLY A 116 7.24 -2.63 17.74
C GLY A 116 5.79 -2.29 17.42
N ILE A 117 5.24 -2.79 16.31
CA ILE A 117 3.85 -2.57 15.92
C ILE A 117 3.06 -3.82 16.34
N ASP A 118 2.23 -3.68 17.37
CA ASP A 118 1.40 -4.77 17.86
C ASP A 118 0.19 -5.00 16.93
N VAL A 119 0.09 -6.21 16.38
CA VAL A 119 -0.92 -6.57 15.38
C VAL A 119 -1.55 -7.91 15.73
N ARG A 120 -2.86 -8.01 15.52
CA ARG A 120 -3.60 -9.24 15.76
C ARG A 120 -3.53 -10.14 14.53
N THR A 121 -2.79 -11.24 14.64
CA THR A 121 -2.57 -12.14 13.50
C THR A 121 -3.61 -13.25 13.37
N ASN A 122 -4.36 -13.55 14.45
CA ASN A 122 -5.22 -14.73 14.55
C ASN A 122 -6.71 -14.38 14.70
N GLU A 123 -7.09 -13.14 14.41
CA GLU A 123 -8.46 -12.65 14.49
C GLU A 123 -8.89 -12.10 13.13
N PRO A 124 -9.14 -12.94 12.11
CA PRO A 124 -9.54 -12.46 10.79
C PRO A 124 -10.88 -11.71 10.85
N VAL A 125 -11.05 -10.73 9.96
CA VAL A 125 -12.27 -9.94 9.87
C VAL A 125 -13.24 -10.62 8.91
N VAL A 126 -14.47 -10.88 9.37
CA VAL A 126 -15.51 -11.44 8.51
C VAL A 126 -15.76 -10.51 7.31
N GLY A 127 -15.73 -11.08 6.11
CA GLY A 127 -15.91 -10.33 4.86
C GLY A 127 -14.63 -9.80 4.21
N ILE A 128 -13.45 -10.10 4.76
CA ILE A 128 -12.15 -9.65 4.21
C ILE A 128 -11.92 -10.02 2.74
N GLU A 129 -12.44 -11.16 2.30
CA GLU A 129 -12.35 -11.58 0.90
C GLU A 129 -13.00 -10.58 -0.07
N LYS A 130 -14.01 -9.83 0.38
CA LYS A 130 -14.62 -8.75 -0.42
C LYS A 130 -13.63 -7.61 -0.66
N LEU A 131 -12.86 -7.24 0.38
CA LEU A 131 -11.82 -6.22 0.27
C LEU A 131 -10.68 -6.70 -0.63
N LYS A 132 -10.19 -7.92 -0.44
CA LYS A 132 -9.17 -8.52 -1.34
C LYS A 132 -9.64 -8.54 -2.79
N ALA A 133 -10.89 -8.93 -3.04
CA ALA A 133 -11.47 -8.93 -4.39
C ALA A 133 -11.58 -7.51 -4.96
N TYR A 134 -11.94 -6.52 -4.14
CA TYR A 134 -12.00 -5.12 -4.54
C TYR A 134 -10.62 -4.58 -4.94
N LEU A 135 -9.59 -4.77 -4.09
CA LEU A 135 -8.22 -4.34 -4.39
C LEU A 135 -7.64 -5.01 -5.65
N ARG A 136 -8.02 -6.26 -5.91
CA ARG A 136 -7.63 -6.94 -7.16
C ARG A 136 -8.35 -6.37 -8.39
N ARG A 137 -9.51 -5.73 -8.24
CA ARG A 137 -10.28 -5.19 -9.37
C ARG A 137 -9.96 -3.73 -9.66
N SER A 138 -9.65 -2.92 -8.65
CA SER A 138 -9.40 -1.49 -8.79
C SER A 138 -7.93 -1.22 -9.15
N PRO A 139 -7.61 -0.81 -10.40
CA PRO A 139 -6.26 -0.39 -10.76
C PRO A 139 -5.96 1.08 -10.39
N ASP A 140 -7.01 1.86 -10.06
CA ASP A 140 -6.99 3.33 -10.15
C ASP A 140 -7.71 4.04 -8.97
N GLN A 141 -7.45 3.69 -7.71
CA GLN A 141 -7.82 4.56 -6.57
C GLN A 141 -6.67 5.45 -6.10
#